data_AF-A0A7C6H5S3-F1
#
_entry.id   AF-A0A7C6H5S3-F1
#
_cell.length_a   1.000
_cell.length_b   1.000
_cell.length_c   1.000
_cell.angle_alpha   90.00
_cell.angle_beta   90.00
_cell.angle_gamma   90.00
#
_symmetry.space_group_name_H-M   'P 1'
#
loop_
_entity.id
_entity.type
_entity.pdbx_description
1 polymer ?
#
loop_
_entity_poly.entity_id
_entity_poly.type
_entity_poly.pdbx_seq_one_letter_code
_entity_poly.pdbx_strand_id
1 'polypeptide(L)'
;MSKPIQVEKAGPISISMVVLGIVLIIVALLALFKIAFTEMGNWDYWVLIVGAGVVLVGAIWFISYFLNVRKFRKLIVEKSKASFIKELDNLEYLAWRLPSRYEEELLAKKKNFGLK
;
A
#
# COMPACT_ATOMS: atom_id res chain seq x y z
N MET A 1 -3.40 11.92 17.83
CA MET A 1 -4.71 11.37 17.40
C MET A 1 -4.45 10.01 16.77
N SER A 2 -5.25 8.99 17.08
CA SER A 2 -5.13 7.68 16.43
C SER A 2 -5.53 7.80 14.95
N LYS A 3 -4.71 7.27 14.05
CA LYS A 3 -5.02 7.25 12.61
C LYS A 3 -6.15 6.27 12.31
N PRO A 4 -6.91 6.48 11.23
CA PRO A 4 -7.89 5.51 10.80
C PRO A 4 -7.20 4.19 10.40
N ILE A 5 -7.83 3.06 10.73
CA ILE A 5 -7.31 1.70 10.51
C ILE A 5 -6.91 1.47 9.04
N GLN A 6 -7.62 2.10 8.10
CA GLN A 6 -7.33 2.04 6.67
C GLN A 6 -5.92 2.54 6.33
N VAL A 7 -5.43 3.57 7.03
CA VAL A 7 -4.09 4.15 6.82
C VAL A 7 -3.03 3.33 7.55
N GLU A 8 -3.34 2.91 8.78
CA GLU A 8 -2.41 2.14 9.62
C GLU A 8 -2.11 0.76 9.03
N LYS A 9 -3.13 0.11 8.46
CA LYS A 9 -3.04 -1.20 7.82
C LYS A 9 -3.04 -1.13 6.29
N ALA A 10 -2.75 0.03 5.69
CA ALA A 10 -2.77 0.22 4.24
C ALA A 10 -1.90 -0.80 3.49
N GLY A 11 -0.71 -1.11 4.02
CA GLY A 11 0.18 -2.15 3.49
C GLY A 11 -0.47 -3.54 3.45
N PRO A 12 -0.83 -4.14 4.60
CA PRO A 12 -1.46 -5.46 4.60
C PRO A 12 -2.81 -5.52 3.86
N ILE A 13 -3.61 -4.44 3.88
CA ILE A 13 -4.89 -4.39 3.16
C ILE A 13 -4.67 -4.47 1.65
N SER A 14 -3.76 -3.65 1.11
CA SER A 14 -3.49 -3.64 -0.33
C SER A 14 -2.91 -4.98 -0.83
N ILE A 15 -2.01 -5.59 -0.05
CA ILE A 15 -1.49 -6.93 -0.35
C ILE A 15 -2.62 -7.96 -0.33
N SER A 16 -3.48 -7.93 0.69
CA SER A 16 -4.59 -8.87 0.82
C SER A 16 -5.57 -8.77 -0.36
N MET A 17 -5.86 -7.55 -0.82
CA MET A 17 -6.68 -7.34 -2.02
C MET A 17 -6.04 -7.94 -3.28
N VAL A 18 -4.73 -7.72 -3.48
CA VAL A 18 -4.01 -8.31 -4.62
C VAL A 18 -4.05 -9.83 -4.57
N VAL A 19 -3.77 -10.42 -3.40
CA VAL A 19 -3.79 -11.88 -3.22
C VAL A 19 -5.19 -12.44 -3.48
N LEU A 20 -6.23 -11.80 -2.93
CA LEU A 20 -7.62 -12.23 -3.14
C LEU A 20 -8.01 -12.15 -4.62
N GLY A 21 -7.64 -11.07 -5.30
CA GLY A 21 -7.87 -10.94 -6.74
C GLY A 21 -7.16 -12.02 -7.56
N ILE A 22 -5.91 -12.35 -7.21
CA ILE A 22 -5.15 -13.43 -7.87
C ILE A 22 -5.84 -14.78 -7.65
N VAL A 23 -6.31 -15.06 -6.42
CA VAL A 23 -7.04 -16.30 -6.12
C VAL A 23 -8.31 -16.39 -6.98
N LEU A 24 -9.08 -15.31 -7.12
CA LEU A 24 -10.26 -15.28 -7.99
C LEU A 24 -9.92 -15.58 -9.46
N ILE A 25 -8.82 -15.00 -9.96
CA ILE A 25 -8.34 -15.27 -11.32
C ILE A 25 -7.97 -16.76 -11.48
N ILE A 26 -7.26 -17.34 -10.51
CA ILE A 26 -6.89 -18.76 -10.55
C ILE A 26 -8.15 -19.65 -10.57
N VAL A 27 -9.12 -19.37 -9.71
CA VAL A 27 -10.40 -20.11 -9.67
C VAL A 27 -11.11 -20.02 -11.03
N ALA A 28 -11.21 -18.82 -11.61
CA ALA A 28 -11.83 -18.63 -12.92
C ALA A 28 -11.08 -19.37 -14.04
N LEU A 29 -9.75 -19.37 -14.03
CA LEU A 29 -8.95 -20.10 -15.02
C LEU A 29 -9.15 -21.62 -14.89
N LEU A 30 -9.17 -22.15 -13.66
CA LEU A 30 -9.43 -23.58 -13.43
C LEU A 30 -10.82 -24.00 -13.93
N ALA A 31 -11.82 -23.13 -13.78
CA ALA A 31 -13.17 -23.32 -14.32
C ALA A 31 -13.19 -23.33 -15.86
N LEU A 32 -12.55 -22.34 -16.49
CA LEU A 32 -12.46 -22.22 -17.94
C LEU A 32 -11.74 -23.41 -18.59
N PHE A 33 -10.67 -23.91 -17.98
CA PHE A 33 -9.94 -25.09 -18.47
C PHE A 33 -10.62 -26.43 -18.14
N LYS A 34 -11.82 -26.39 -17.54
CA LYS A 34 -12.56 -27.59 -17.14
C LYS A 34 -11.81 -28.50 -16.17
N ILE A 35 -10.91 -27.92 -15.35
CA ILE A 35 -10.11 -28.66 -14.37
C ILE A 35 -10.86 -28.75 -13.03
N ALA A 36 -11.49 -27.67 -12.58
CA ALA A 36 -12.26 -27.59 -11.34
C ALA A 36 -13.33 -26.49 -11.44
N PHE A 37 -14.37 -26.52 -10.60
CA PHE A 37 -15.46 -25.52 -10.60
C PHE A 37 -16.23 -25.41 -11.93
N THR A 38 -16.38 -26.52 -12.65
CA THR A 38 -17.00 -26.58 -13.99
C THR A 38 -18.48 -26.24 -14.04
N GLU A 39 -19.14 -26.26 -12.89
CA GLU A 39 -20.57 -25.97 -12.71
C GLU A 39 -20.91 -24.48 -12.85
N MET A 40 -19.90 -23.59 -12.86
CA MET A 40 -20.10 -22.13 -12.91
C MET A 40 -20.53 -21.62 -14.31
N GLY A 41 -20.23 -22.37 -15.38
CA GLY A 41 -20.73 -22.07 -16.74
C GLY A 41 -20.33 -20.67 -17.22
N ASN A 42 -21.30 -19.84 -17.62
CA ASN A 42 -21.00 -18.48 -18.09
C ASN A 42 -20.47 -17.53 -17.00
N TRP A 43 -20.55 -17.90 -15.72
CA TRP A 43 -19.99 -17.09 -14.63
C TRP A 43 -18.47 -17.07 -14.61
N ASP A 44 -17.81 -18.03 -15.26
CA ASP A 44 -16.35 -18.13 -15.34
C ASP A 44 -15.71 -16.82 -15.83
N TYR A 45 -16.27 -16.24 -16.89
CA TYR A 45 -15.80 -14.98 -17.47
C TYR A 45 -16.06 -13.78 -16.54
N TRP A 46 -17.18 -13.75 -15.83
CA TRP A 46 -17.49 -12.67 -14.88
C TRP A 46 -16.55 -12.69 -13.68
N VAL A 47 -16.28 -13.87 -13.12
CA VAL A 47 -15.32 -14.04 -12.02
C VAL A 47 -13.92 -13.64 -12.46
N LEU A 48 -13.52 -13.98 -13.69
CA LEU A 48 -12.23 -13.55 -14.26
C LEU A 48 -12.13 -12.02 -14.36
N ILE A 49 -13.17 -11.35 -14.86
CA ILE A 49 -13.22 -9.89 -14.99
C ILE A 49 -13.14 -9.23 -13.60
N VAL A 50 -13.91 -9.71 -12.64
CA VAL A 50 -13.90 -9.19 -11.26
C VAL A 50 -12.53 -9.41 -10.61
N GLY A 51 -11.96 -10.60 -10.75
CA GLY A 51 -10.62 -10.91 -10.24
C GLY A 51 -9.56 -9.98 -10.82
N ALA A 52 -9.57 -9.78 -12.14
CA ALA A 52 -8.67 -8.83 -12.80
C ALA A 52 -8.84 -7.40 -12.28
N GLY A 53 -10.09 -6.93 -12.12
CA GLY A 53 -10.39 -5.61 -11.55
C GLY A 53 -9.85 -5.44 -10.13
N VAL A 54 -10.07 -6.44 -9.27
CA VAL A 54 -9.59 -6.42 -7.87
C VAL A 54 -8.05 -6.39 -7.83
N VAL A 55 -7.37 -7.19 -8.66
CA VAL A 55 -5.90 -7.17 -8.75
C VAL A 55 -5.40 -5.80 -9.20
N LEU A 56 -6.01 -5.20 -10.22
CA LEU A 56 -5.60 -3.88 -10.72
C LEU A 56 -5.72 -2.81 -9.64
N VAL A 57 -6.87 -2.74 -8.95
CA VAL A 57 -7.08 -1.77 -7.87
C VAL A 57 -6.10 -2.01 -6.72
N GLY A 58 -5.97 -3.26 -6.28
CA GLY A 58 -5.03 -3.64 -5.22
C GLY A 58 -3.59 -3.30 -5.57
N ALA A 59 -3.17 -3.55 -6.82
CA ALA A 59 -1.82 -3.27 -7.30
C ALA A 59 -1.54 -1.78 -7.35
N ILE A 60 -2.48 -0.96 -7.85
CA ILE A 60 -2.34 0.51 -7.86
C ILE A 60 -2.17 1.04 -6.43
N TRP A 61 -3.00 0.57 -5.49
CA TRP A 61 -2.89 0.96 -4.08
C TRP A 61 -1.57 0.52 -3.45
N PHE A 62 -1.15 -0.71 -3.72
CA PHE A 62 0.12 -1.25 -3.22
C PHE A 62 1.32 -0.46 -3.75
N ILE A 63 1.36 -0.18 -5.06
CA ILE A 63 2.42 0.61 -5.69
C ILE A 63 2.45 2.02 -5.10
N SER A 64 1.29 2.68 -4.97
CA SER A 64 1.17 4.01 -4.38
C SER A 64 1.72 4.03 -2.94
N TYR A 65 1.33 3.06 -2.11
CA TYR A 65 1.87 2.90 -0.75
C TYR A 65 3.40 2.74 -0.78
N PHE A 66 3.91 1.85 -1.63
CA PHE A 66 5.34 1.56 -1.73
C PHE A 66 6.15 2.78 -2.17
N LEU A 67 5.66 3.54 -3.16
CA LEU A 67 6.31 4.77 -3.62
C LEU A 67 6.34 5.85 -2.52
N ASN A 68 5.26 6.01 -1.77
CA ASN A 68 5.20 6.96 -0.64
C ASN A 68 6.19 6.57 0.47
N VAL A 69 6.25 5.28 0.82
CA VAL A 69 7.24 4.76 1.78
C VAL A 69 8.67 5.00 1.29
N ARG A 70 8.95 4.73 0.01
CA ARG A 70 10.28 4.93 -0.57
C ARG A 70 10.67 6.41 -0.56
N LYS A 71 9.73 7.31 -0.88
CA LYS A 71 9.95 8.76 -0.83
C LYS A 71 10.25 9.22 0.60
N PHE A 72 9.47 8.75 1.58
CA PHE A 72 9.71 9.03 3.00
C PHE A 72 11.10 8.56 3.44
N ARG A 73 11.47 7.31 3.13
CA ARG A 73 12.80 6.76 3.47
C ARG A 73 13.93 7.54 2.83
N LYS A 74 13.77 8.03 1.59
CA LYS A 74 14.77 8.85 0.93
C LYS A 74 14.98 10.18 1.65
N LEU A 75 13.90 10.85 2.02
CA LEU A 75 13.95 12.16 2.69
C LEU A 75 14.43 12.05 4.14
N ILE A 76 14.01 11.02 4.87
CA ILE A 76 14.40 10.85 6.27
C ILE A 76 15.86 10.39 6.44
N VAL A 77 16.57 9.98 5.39
CA VAL A 77 18.01 9.62 5.49
C VAL A 77 18.92 10.85 5.44
N GLU A 78 18.41 12.01 5.01
CA GLU A 78 19.17 13.26 4.86
C GLU A 78 19.96 13.62 6.14
N LYS A 79 21.25 13.98 5.97
CA LYS A 79 22.18 14.24 7.09
C LYS A 79 22.29 15.72 7.42
N SER A 80 22.02 16.61 6.47
CA SER A 80 22.11 18.06 6.68
C SER A 80 20.85 18.61 7.34
N LYS A 81 21.02 19.32 8.46
CA LYS A 81 19.91 19.99 9.18
C LYS A 81 19.17 21.00 8.31
N ALA A 82 19.90 21.77 7.49
CA ALA A 82 19.29 22.78 6.62
C ALA A 82 18.44 22.15 5.49
N SER A 83 18.95 21.06 4.90
CA SER A 83 18.19 20.29 3.88
C SER A 83 16.96 19.64 4.50
N PHE A 84 17.10 19.09 5.71
CA PHE A 84 15.99 18.48 6.46
C PHE A 84 14.87 19.49 6.77
N ILE A 85 15.22 20.71 7.21
CA ILE A 85 14.22 21.77 7.48
C ILE A 85 13.47 22.15 6.20
N LYS A 86 14.16 22.21 5.06
CA LYS A 86 13.54 22.54 3.76
C LYS A 86 12.53 21.48 3.30
N GLU A 87 12.81 20.21 3.57
CA GLU A 87 11.93 19.08 3.23
C GLU A 87 10.99 18.67 4.37
N LEU A 88 10.98 19.41 5.49
CA LEU A 88 10.24 19.03 6.70
C LEU A 88 8.74 18.96 6.46
N ASP A 89 8.17 19.96 5.79
CA ASP A 89 6.74 19.98 5.46
C ASP A 89 6.34 18.79 4.59
N ASN A 90 7.18 18.41 3.62
CA ASN A 90 6.96 17.24 2.78
C ASN A 90 7.04 15.93 3.58
N LEU A 91 7.99 15.85 4.52
CA LEU A 91 8.16 14.72 5.44
C LEU A 91 6.98 14.58 6.38
N GLU A 92 6.48 15.69 6.94
CA GLU A 92 5.29 15.71 7.80
C GLU A 92 4.04 15.28 7.03
N TYR A 93 3.86 15.80 5.82
CA TYR A 93 2.75 15.40 4.95
C TYR A 93 2.80 13.89 4.60
N LEU A 94 3.99 13.37 4.29
CA LEU A 94 4.18 11.95 4.02
C LEU A 94 3.97 11.10 5.27
N ALA A 95 4.51 11.53 6.41
CA ALA A 95 4.34 10.85 7.69
C ALA A 95 2.86 10.76 8.06
N TRP A 96 2.09 11.84 7.85
CA TRP A 96 0.65 11.88 8.10
C TRP A 96 -0.12 10.87 7.25
N ARG A 97 0.25 10.72 5.96
CA ARG A 97 -0.37 9.73 5.04
C ARG A 97 0.08 8.29 5.26
N LEU A 98 1.17 8.06 5.99
CA LEU A 98 1.74 6.74 6.24
C LEU A 98 1.32 6.21 7.63
N PRO A 99 1.51 4.91 7.91
CA PRO A 99 1.27 4.35 9.25
C PRO A 99 2.02 5.10 10.35
N SER A 100 1.45 5.11 11.56
CA SER A 100 1.95 5.80 12.76
C SER A 100 3.45 5.64 13.01
N ARG A 101 4.02 4.45 12.76
CA ARG A 101 5.47 4.18 12.86
C ARG A 101 6.36 5.21 12.15
N TYR A 102 5.91 5.77 11.03
CA TYR A 102 6.69 6.75 10.27
C TYR A 102 6.63 8.15 10.88
N GLU A 103 5.56 8.47 11.62
CA GLU A 103 5.53 9.69 12.44
C GLU A 103 6.51 9.58 13.61
N GLU A 104 6.58 8.42 14.25
CA GLU A 104 7.54 8.15 15.33
C GLU A 104 8.99 8.25 14.83
N GLU A 105 9.30 7.68 13.66
CA GLU A 105 10.60 7.84 13.01
C GLU A 105 10.94 9.31 12.73
N LEU A 106 9.97 10.08 12.24
CA LEU A 106 10.14 11.51 11.97
C LEU A 106 10.40 12.30 13.25
N LEU A 107 9.63 12.04 14.31
CA LEU A 107 9.78 12.68 15.62
C LEU A 107 11.14 12.37 16.25
N ALA A 108 11.60 11.13 16.18
CA ALA A 108 12.93 10.74 16.64
C ALA A 108 14.03 11.53 15.90
N LYS A 109 13.87 11.71 14.58
CA LYS A 109 14.83 12.48 13.79
C LYS A 109 14.78 13.99 14.06
N LYS A 110 13.58 14.56 14.27
CA LYS A 110 13.43 15.97 14.72
C LYS A 110 14.17 16.21 16.03
N LYS A 111 13.98 15.30 17.00
CA LYS A 111 14.68 15.34 18.29
C LYS A 111 16.21 15.32 18.13
N ASN A 112 16.74 14.50 17.23
CA ASN A 112 18.19 14.45 16.94
C ASN A 112 18.74 15.78 16.40
N PHE A 113 17.93 16.55 15.66
CA PHE A 113 18.32 17.87 15.18
C PHE A 113 18.01 19.02 16.17
N GLY A 114 17.47 18.71 17.35
CA GLY A 114 17.04 19.69 18.34
C GLY A 114 15.82 20.50 17.89
N LEU A 115 14.99 19.93 17.02
CA LEU A 115 13.73 20.51 16.57
C LEU A 115 12.59 20.01 17.48
N LYS A 116 11.59 20.87 17.70
CA LYS A 116 10.36 20.51 18.45
C LYS A 116 9.46 19.60 17.61
#